data_AF-A0AAW0VTW1-F1
#
_entry.id   AF-A0AAW0VTW1-F1
#
_cell.length_a   1.000
_cell.length_b   1.000
_cell.length_c   1.000
_cell.angle_alpha   90.00
_cell.angle_beta   90.00
_cell.angle_gamma   90.00
#
_symmetry.space_group_name_H-M   'P 1'
#
loop_
_entity.id
_entity.type
_entity.pdbx_description
1 polymer ?
#
loop_
_entity_poly.entity_id
_entity_poly.type
_entity_poly.pdbx_seq_one_letter_code
_entity_poly.pdbx_strand_id
1 'polypeptide(L)'
;STCGAIRREKELELEVVTGRVHGWDGGDTLATLGEVIRMGSVAFLPDHRDRYLILFPTVLVMLSVSPRMSAFIFEGSYPLSSIHVSKLEDNDQHKNAFEISELVIGTAAIKRHQCYQ
;
A
#
# COMPACT_ATOMS: atom_id res chain seq x y z
N SER A 1 6.27 -24.17 2.52
CA SER A 1 5.44 -23.80 1.34
C SER A 1 5.67 -22.34 0.97
N THR A 2 6.88 -21.99 0.52
CA THR A 2 7.35 -20.59 0.31
C THR A 2 6.91 -19.99 -1.03
N CYS A 3 5.75 -20.40 -1.56
CA CYS A 3 5.39 -20.16 -2.97
C CYS A 3 4.06 -19.38 -3.15
N GLY A 4 3.10 -19.49 -2.21
CA GLY A 4 1.79 -18.85 -2.37
C GLY A 4 1.80 -17.33 -2.14
N ALA A 5 2.43 -16.88 -1.06
CA ALA A 5 2.43 -15.47 -0.66
C ALA A 5 3.24 -14.59 -1.62
N ILE A 6 4.47 -14.99 -1.95
CA ILE A 6 5.35 -14.27 -2.89
C ILE A 6 4.73 -14.22 -4.29
N ARG A 7 4.08 -15.32 -4.72
CA ARG A 7 3.38 -15.37 -6.00
C ARG A 7 2.18 -14.42 -6.02
N ARG A 8 1.39 -14.39 -4.94
CA ARG A 8 0.25 -13.49 -4.83
C ARG A 8 0.66 -12.02 -4.79
N GLU A 9 1.78 -11.71 -4.12
CA GLU A 9 2.36 -10.35 -4.12
C GLU A 9 2.76 -9.93 -5.53
N LYS A 10 3.49 -10.78 -6.26
CA LYS A 10 3.88 -10.55 -7.66
C LYS A 10 2.68 -10.42 -8.61
N GLU A 11 1.65 -11.25 -8.45
CA GLU A 11 0.42 -11.19 -9.25
C GLU A 11 -0.35 -9.88 -8.98
N LEU A 12 -0.44 -9.46 -7.72
CA LEU A 12 -1.08 -8.19 -7.33
C LEU A 12 -0.29 -6.97 -7.80
N GLU A 13 1.05 -6.99 -7.70
CA GLU A 13 1.92 -5.95 -8.26
C GLU A 13 1.66 -5.79 -9.76
N LEU A 14 1.60 -6.91 -10.48
CA LEU A 14 1.30 -6.90 -11.91
C LEU A 14 -0.10 -6.35 -12.19
N GLU A 15 -1.13 -6.79 -11.46
CA GLU A 15 -2.51 -6.29 -11.61
C GLU A 15 -2.62 -4.79 -11.32
N VAL A 16 -1.91 -4.28 -10.33
CA VAL A 16 -1.89 -2.85 -9.98
C VAL A 16 -1.22 -2.02 -11.07
N VAL A 17 -0.10 -2.49 -11.61
CA VAL A 17 0.70 -1.76 -12.60
C VAL A 17 0.07 -1.84 -14.00
N THR A 18 -0.56 -2.96 -14.35
CA THR A 18 -1.13 -3.19 -15.69
C THR A 18 -2.64 -2.97 -15.76
N GLY A 19 -3.32 -3.04 -14.62
CA GLY A 19 -4.77 -2.87 -14.52
C GLY A 19 -5.20 -1.41 -14.40
N ARG A 20 -6.48 -1.18 -14.67
CA ARG A 20 -7.10 0.14 -14.50
C ARG A 20 -7.35 0.41 -13.02
N VAL A 21 -6.75 1.49 -12.51
CA VAL A 21 -7.03 2.00 -11.16
C VAL A 21 -8.16 3.03 -11.23
N HIS A 22 -9.24 2.82 -10.48
CA HIS A 22 -10.37 3.75 -10.46
C HIS A 22 -9.99 5.04 -9.73
N GLY A 23 -10.31 6.19 -10.33
CA GLY A 23 -10.03 7.51 -9.73
C GLY A 23 -8.61 8.03 -9.95
N TRP A 24 -7.74 7.27 -10.62
CA TRP A 24 -6.44 7.78 -11.08
C TRP A 24 -6.62 8.64 -12.34
N ASP A 25 -6.06 9.84 -12.32
CA ASP A 25 -6.14 10.83 -13.41
C ASP A 25 -4.86 10.91 -14.26
N GLY A 26 -3.74 10.36 -13.77
CA GLY A 26 -2.45 10.32 -14.46
C GLY A 26 -2.32 9.29 -15.59
N GLY A 27 -3.44 8.84 -16.18
CA GLY A 27 -3.50 7.95 -17.34
C GLY A 27 -4.19 6.61 -17.08
N ASP A 28 -3.99 5.66 -17.99
CA ASP A 28 -4.65 4.35 -17.92
C ASP A 28 -4.07 3.43 -16.83
N THR A 29 -2.82 3.64 -16.44
CA THR A 29 -2.06 2.78 -15.53
C THR A 29 -1.13 3.58 -14.62
N LEU A 30 -0.72 2.99 -13.49
CA LEU A 30 0.29 3.55 -12.60
C LEU A 30 1.72 3.37 -13.12
N ALA A 31 1.92 2.62 -14.20
CA ALA A 31 3.24 2.38 -14.80
C ALA A 31 3.96 3.67 -15.22
N THR A 32 3.22 4.76 -15.46
CA THR A 32 3.77 6.09 -15.76
C THR A 32 4.58 6.69 -14.60
N LEU A 33 4.37 6.20 -13.38
CA LEU A 33 5.09 6.62 -12.18
C LEU A 33 6.45 5.91 -12.00
N GLY A 34 6.75 4.91 -12.83
CA GLY A 34 8.01 4.18 -12.84
C GLY A 34 7.88 2.71 -12.38
N GLU A 35 9.02 2.10 -12.06
CA GLU A 35 9.07 0.73 -11.55
C GLU A 35 8.62 0.66 -10.08
N VAL A 36 7.83 -0.34 -9.74
CA VAL A 36 7.43 -0.59 -8.35
C VAL A 36 8.64 -1.09 -7.56
N ILE A 37 9.09 -0.30 -6.58
CA ILE A 37 10.17 -0.66 -5.66
C ILE A 37 9.65 -1.63 -4.60
N ARG A 38 8.44 -1.38 -4.10
CA ARG A 38 7.79 -2.21 -3.09
C ARG A 38 6.28 -2.01 -3.11
N MET A 39 5.54 -3.08 -2.96
CA MET A 39 4.11 -3.04 -2.66
C MET A 39 3.84 -3.74 -1.34
N GLY A 40 2.86 -3.28 -0.56
CA GLY A 40 2.50 -3.93 0.68
C GLY A 40 1.10 -3.58 1.16
N SER A 41 0.41 -4.56 1.74
CA SER A 41 -0.84 -4.34 2.45
C SER A 41 -0.56 -3.82 3.86
N VAL A 42 -1.19 -2.70 4.20
CA VAL A 42 -1.16 -2.10 5.53
C VAL A 42 -2.57 -1.98 6.10
N ALA A 43 -2.67 -2.11 7.42
CA ALA A 43 -3.88 -1.75 8.13
C ALA A 43 -3.81 -0.27 8.50
N PHE A 44 -4.76 0.52 8.00
CA PHE A 44 -4.85 1.94 8.29
C PHE A 44 -5.69 2.15 9.55
N LEU A 45 -5.11 2.78 10.58
CA LEU A 45 -5.75 2.99 11.89
C LEU A 45 -6.59 4.27 11.93
N PRO A 46 -7.63 4.33 12.80
CA PRO A 46 -8.06 3.28 13.74
C PRO A 46 -8.99 2.23 13.13
N ASP A 47 -9.51 2.45 11.92
CA ASP A 47 -10.54 1.58 11.31
C ASP A 47 -10.02 0.19 10.88
N HIS A 48 -8.71 -0.05 11.01
CA HIS A 48 -8.01 -1.26 10.54
C HIS A 48 -8.38 -1.66 9.11
N ARG A 49 -8.69 -0.67 8.26
CA ARG A 49 -9.04 -0.91 6.86
C ARG A 49 -7.80 -1.23 6.07
N ASP A 50 -7.90 -2.26 5.26
CA ASP A 50 -6.81 -2.65 4.39
C ASP A 50 -6.64 -1.63 3.27
N ARG A 51 -5.38 -1.20 3.14
CA ARG A 51 -4.90 -0.34 2.06
C ARG A 51 -3.64 -0.98 1.48
N TYR A 52 -3.42 -0.76 0.21
CA TYR A 52 -2.16 -1.09 -0.45
C TYR A 52 -1.33 0.19 -0.58
N LEU A 53 -0.09 0.12 -0.12
CA LEU A 53 0.93 1.12 -0.38
C LEU A 53 1.83 0.61 -1.51
N ILE A 54 2.04 1.45 -2.51
CA ILE A 54 2.89 1.16 -3.66
C ILE A 54 3.96 2.24 -3.73
N LEU A 55 5.19 1.82 -3.55
CA LEU A 55 6.36 2.69 -3.56
C LEU A 55 6.96 2.71 -4.96
N PHE A 56 6.92 3.88 -5.60
CA PHE A 56 7.66 4.21 -6.81
C PHE A 56 8.92 5.04 -6.45
N PRO A 57 9.85 5.27 -7.40
CA PRO A 57 11.10 5.98 -7.12
C PRO A 57 10.93 7.40 -6.57
N THR A 58 9.84 8.08 -6.90
CA THR A 58 9.59 9.48 -6.51
C THR A 58 8.28 9.71 -5.77
N VAL A 59 7.38 8.72 -5.75
CA VAL A 59 6.03 8.85 -5.21
C VAL A 59 5.59 7.59 -4.47
N LEU A 60 4.86 7.76 -3.38
CA LEU A 60 4.11 6.71 -2.70
C LEU A 60 2.63 6.81 -3.09
N VAL A 61 2.04 5.74 -3.59
CA VAL A 61 0.61 5.68 -3.94
C VAL A 61 -0.13 4.82 -2.92
N MET A 62 -1.30 5.29 -2.48
CA MET A 62 -2.22 4.53 -1.64
C MET A 62 -3.44 4.12 -2.46
N LEU A 63 -3.74 2.81 -2.45
CA LEU A 63 -4.94 2.25 -3.03
C LEU A 63 -5.80 1.58 -1.96
N SER A 64 -7.12 1.65 -2.14
CA SER A 64 -8.06 0.76 -1.49
C SER A 64 -8.59 -0.28 -2.48
N VAL A 65 -9.24 -1.30 -1.95
CA VAL A 65 -9.91 -2.32 -2.75
C VAL A 65 -11.40 -2.06 -2.74
N SER A 66 -12.06 -2.20 -3.90
CA SER A 66 -13.51 -2.08 -3.97
C SER A 66 -14.20 -3.06 -3.02
N PRO A 67 -15.41 -2.78 -2.50
CA PRO A 67 -16.12 -3.68 -1.60
C PRO A 67 -16.33 -5.10 -2.15
N ARG A 68 -16.29 -5.25 -3.48
CA ARG A 68 -16.44 -6.52 -4.19
C ARG A 68 -15.10 -7.16 -4.58
N MET A 69 -13.98 -6.59 -4.14
CA MET A 69 -12.61 -7.02 -4.48
C MET A 69 -12.34 -7.13 -5.98
N SER A 70 -13.02 -6.30 -6.77
CA SER A 70 -12.99 -6.37 -8.23
C SER A 70 -12.14 -5.28 -8.89
N ALA A 71 -11.73 -4.26 -8.13
CA ALA A 71 -10.97 -3.14 -8.63
C ALA A 71 -10.16 -2.48 -7.51
N PHE A 72 -9.02 -1.91 -7.88
CA PHE A 72 -8.29 -0.98 -7.03
C PHE A 72 -8.82 0.44 -7.21
N ILE A 73 -8.94 1.17 -6.10
CA ILE A 73 -9.42 2.54 -6.04
C ILE A 73 -8.27 3.40 -5.55
N PHE A 74 -7.97 4.47 -6.28
CA PHE A 74 -6.96 5.45 -5.90
C PHE A 74 -7.45 6.27 -4.70
N GLU A 75 -6.67 6.27 -3.62
CA GLU A 75 -6.97 7.04 -2.41
C GLU A 75 -6.06 8.28 -2.31
N GLY A 76 -4.83 8.21 -2.84
CA GLY A 76 -3.92 9.34 -2.86
C GLY A 76 -2.52 9.01 -3.36
N SER A 77 -1.74 10.05 -3.65
CA SER A 77 -0.33 9.98 -4.04
C SER A 77 0.48 11.04 -3.31
N TYR A 78 1.66 10.66 -2.83
CA TYR A 78 2.49 11.49 -1.96
C TYR A 78 3.92 11.49 -2.49
N PRO A 79 4.49 12.64 -2.90
CA PRO A 79 5.90 12.72 -3.26
C PRO A 79 6.78 12.27 -2.10
N LEU A 80 7.81 11.46 -2.35
CA LEU A 80 8.68 10.97 -1.27
C LEU A 80 9.46 12.09 -0.58
N SER A 81 9.73 13.20 -1.30
CA SER A 81 10.31 14.43 -0.72
C SER A 81 9.42 15.07 0.34
N SER A 82 8.12 14.78 0.29
CA SER A 82 7.09 15.31 1.15
C SER A 82 6.54 14.22 2.06
N ILE A 83 7.35 13.22 2.46
CA ILE A 83 6.92 12.19 3.40
C ILE A 83 7.94 12.08 4.52
N HIS A 84 7.44 12.14 5.75
CA HIS A 84 8.19 11.79 6.94
C HIS A 84 7.65 10.49 7.51
N VAL A 85 8.51 9.48 7.67
CA VAL A 85 8.14 8.17 8.24
C VAL A 85 8.74 8.03 9.63
N SER A 86 7.88 7.86 10.63
CA SER A 86 8.28 7.66 12.02
C SER A 86 7.80 6.30 12.50
N LYS A 87 8.72 5.44 12.94
CA LYS A 87 8.34 4.16 13.55
C LYS A 87 7.62 4.44 14.87
N LEU A 88 6.48 3.79 15.07
CA LEU A 88 5.76 3.81 16.34
C LEU A 88 6.19 2.64 17.22
N GLU A 89 6.10 2.86 18.52
CA GLU A 89 6.33 1.81 19.50
C GLU A 89 5.20 0.76 19.42
N ASP A 90 5.56 -0.50 19.61
CA ASP A 90 4.58 -1.58 19.65
C ASP A 90 3.72 -1.43 20.91
N ASN A 91 2.41 -1.63 20.77
CA ASN A 91 1.46 -1.68 21.88
C ASN A 91 0.41 -2.78 21.65
N ASP A 92 -0.60 -2.82 22.51
CA ASP A 92 -1.67 -3.84 22.42
C ASP A 92 -2.56 -3.68 21.18
N GLN A 93 -2.62 -2.48 20.59
CA GLN A 93 -3.44 -2.17 19.41
C GLN A 93 -2.69 -2.38 18.10
N HIS A 94 -1.37 -2.17 18.08
CA HIS A 94 -0.56 -2.27 16.88
C HIS A 94 0.87 -2.73 17.14
N LYS A 95 1.40 -3.52 16.21
CA LYS A 95 2.80 -3.97 16.18
C LYS A 95 3.41 -3.64 14.83
N ASN A 96 4.67 -3.20 14.81
CA ASN A 96 5.38 -2.75 13.60
C ASN A 96 4.61 -1.62 12.87
N ALA A 97 4.08 -0.67 13.64
CA ALA A 97 3.40 0.49 13.08
C ALA A 97 4.38 1.61 12.77
N PHE A 98 4.01 2.42 11.79
CA PHE A 98 4.70 3.66 11.46
C PHE A 98 3.66 4.73 11.14
N GLU A 99 4.03 5.96 11.39
CA GLU A 99 3.28 7.14 11.00
C GLU A 99 3.89 7.75 9.75
N ILE A 100 3.06 8.26 8.85
CA ILE A 100 3.45 9.06 7.69
C ILE A 100 2.88 10.47 7.93
N SER A 101 3.71 11.45 8.32
CA SER A 101 3.20 12.73 8.86
C SER A 101 2.57 13.68 7.82
N GLU A 102 2.97 13.57 6.56
CA GLU A 102 2.44 14.40 5.45
C GLU A 102 1.21 13.76 4.79
N LEU A 103 0.92 12.51 5.17
CA LEU A 103 -0.39 11.92 5.05
C LEU A 103 -1.16 12.35 6.30
N VAL A 104 -1.80 13.52 6.26
CA VAL A 104 -2.54 14.13 7.41
C VAL A 104 -3.72 13.26 7.92
N ILE A 105 -3.80 11.97 7.57
CA ILE A 105 -4.98 11.12 7.71
C ILE A 105 -4.73 9.84 8.52
N GLY A 106 -3.48 9.43 8.86
CA GLY A 106 -3.36 8.38 9.88
C GLY A 106 -2.14 7.48 9.91
N THR A 107 -2.14 6.66 10.96
CA THR A 107 -1.14 5.66 11.29
C THR A 107 -1.33 4.39 10.46
N ALA A 108 -0.25 3.90 9.87
CA ALA A 108 -0.24 2.65 9.11
C ALA A 108 0.49 1.55 9.89
N ALA A 109 -0.14 0.37 10.01
CA ALA A 109 0.48 -0.82 10.58
C ALA A 109 0.80 -1.83 9.49
N ILE A 110 2.05 -2.32 9.45
CA ILE A 110 2.46 -3.36 8.51
C ILE A 110 1.79 -4.67 8.93
N LYS A 111 0.98 -5.26 8.03
CA LYS A 111 0.55 -6.64 8.22
C LYS A 111 1.74 -7.54 7.96
N ARG A 112 2.34 -8.09 9.02
CA ARG A 112 3.22 -9.25 8.86
C ARG A 112 2.39 -10.36 8.22
N HIS A 113 2.70 -10.70 6.97
CA HIS A 113 2.35 -11.99 6.43
C HIS A 113 3.06 -13.03 7.30
N GLN A 114 2.34 -13.59 8.27
CA GLN A 114 2.78 -14.81 8.94
C GLN A 114 2.73 -15.91 7.89
N CYS A 115 3.83 -16.11 7.17
CA CYS A 115 4.17 -17.44 6.70
C CYS A 115 4.44 -18.27 7.97
N TYR A 116 3.37 -18.82 8.54
CA TYR A 116 3.48 -19.88 9.52
C TYR A 116 4.11 -21.10 8.82
N GLN A 117 5.03 -21.74 9.53
CA GLN A 117 5.83 -22.89 9.10
C GLN A 117 4.96 -24.03 8.56
#